data_AF-A0A7V2S3E5-F1
#
_entry.id   AF-A0A7V2S3E5-F1
#
_cell.length_a   1.000
_cell.length_b   1.000
_cell.length_c   1.000
_cell.angle_alpha   90.00
_cell.angle_beta   90.00
_cell.angle_gamma   90.00
#
_symmetry.space_group_name_H-M   'P 1'
#
loop_
_entity.id
_entity.type
_entity.pdbx_description
1 polymer ?
#
loop_
_entity_poly.entity_id
_entity_poly.type
_entity_poly.pdbx_seq_one_letter_code
_entity_poly.pdbx_strand_id
1 'polypeptide(L)'
;MNKLYKTLGISKQSFHQMMDRELKVRSEKKQLLLLIYQIREDHPTMGIRDMYYKLRPETMGRDTFENFCREEGLTVERVKNWRRTTDSTGVIRFDNLLAEMTSTTINQAW
;
A
#
# COMPACT_ATOMS: atom_id res chain seq x y z
N MET A 1 14.69 -31.75 -16.84
CA MET A 1 13.65 -30.69 -16.98
C MET A 1 12.42 -31.13 -17.78
N ASN A 2 12.52 -31.72 -18.96
CA ASN A 2 11.32 -32.12 -19.73
C ASN A 2 10.36 -33.08 -19.00
N LYS A 3 10.91 -33.99 -18.17
CA LYS A 3 10.11 -34.88 -17.32
C LYS A 3 9.31 -34.10 -16.26
N LEU A 4 9.91 -33.05 -15.69
CA LEU A 4 9.30 -32.14 -14.72
C LEU A 4 8.13 -31.34 -15.34
N TYR A 5 8.34 -30.80 -16.54
CA TYR A 5 7.29 -30.06 -17.27
C TYR A 5 6.07 -30.96 -17.54
N LYS A 6 6.33 -32.20 -17.97
CA LYS A 6 5.27 -33.20 -18.20
C LYS A 6 4.53 -33.58 -16.93
N THR A 7 5.23 -33.81 -15.80
CA THR A 7 4.58 -34.15 -14.52
C THR A 7 3.73 -33.01 -13.97
N LEU A 8 4.10 -31.76 -14.24
CA LEU A 8 3.38 -30.56 -13.80
C LEU A 8 2.29 -30.11 -14.79
N GLY A 9 2.15 -30.79 -15.94
CA GLY A 9 1.16 -30.43 -16.97
C GLY A 9 1.45 -29.09 -17.68
N ILE A 10 2.69 -28.59 -17.62
CA ILE A 10 3.08 -27.32 -18.24
C ILE A 10 3.94 -27.55 -19.48
N SER A 11 3.82 -26.68 -20.47
CA SER A 11 4.70 -26.70 -21.64
C SER A 11 6.06 -26.04 -21.31
N LYS A 12 7.12 -26.46 -22.01
CA LYS A 12 8.43 -25.81 -21.89
C LYS A 12 8.35 -24.31 -22.24
N GLN A 13 7.62 -23.97 -23.31
CA GLN A 13 7.47 -22.59 -23.77
C GLN A 13 6.71 -21.72 -22.76
N SER A 14 5.61 -22.22 -22.20
CA SER A 14 4.85 -21.50 -21.16
C SER A 14 5.68 -21.27 -19.90
N PHE A 15 6.52 -22.25 -19.51
CA PHE A 15 7.44 -22.07 -18.39
C PHE A 15 8.47 -20.97 -18.65
N HIS A 16 9.09 -20.94 -19.84
CA HIS A 16 10.05 -19.89 -20.18
C HIS A 16 9.38 -18.51 -20.26
N GLN A 17 8.20 -18.40 -20.86
CA GLN A 17 7.45 -17.13 -20.88
C GLN A 17 7.10 -16.62 -19.48
N MET A 18 6.69 -17.51 -18.58
CA MET A 18 6.46 -17.18 -17.17
C MET A 18 7.75 -16.71 -16.50
N MET A 19 8.85 -17.43 -16.69
CA MET A 19 10.16 -17.09 -16.13
C MET A 19 10.65 -15.73 -16.62
N ASP A 20 10.53 -15.44 -17.91
CA ASP A 20 10.97 -14.18 -18.50
C ASP A 20 10.16 -12.99 -17.97
N ARG A 21 8.84 -13.16 -17.80
CA ARG A 21 7.98 -12.16 -17.16
C ARG A 21 8.40 -11.90 -15.72
N GLU A 22 8.65 -12.96 -14.95
CA GLU A 22 9.09 -12.87 -13.56
C GLU A 22 10.44 -12.15 -13.44
N LEU A 23 11.41 -12.50 -14.30
CA LEU A 23 12.72 -11.86 -14.32
C LEU A 23 12.61 -10.37 -14.66
N LYS A 24 11.75 -9.99 -15.61
CA LYS A 24 11.52 -8.58 -15.95
C LYS A 24 10.96 -7.80 -14.77
N VAL A 25 9.92 -8.32 -14.12
CA VAL A 25 9.31 -7.70 -12.93
C VAL A 25 10.33 -7.56 -11.80
N ARG A 26 11.12 -8.61 -11.56
CA ARG A 26 12.15 -8.61 -10.51
C ARG A 26 13.27 -7.61 -10.80
N SER A 27 13.67 -7.47 -12.06
CA SER A 27 14.66 -6.48 -12.49
C SER A 27 14.18 -5.06 -12.21
N GLU A 28 12.94 -4.76 -12.60
CA GLU A 28 12.33 -3.45 -12.40
C GLU A 28 12.17 -3.10 -10.91
N LYS A 29 11.70 -4.05 -10.09
CA LYS A 29 11.62 -3.88 -8.63
C LYS A 29 12.97 -3.50 -8.02
N LYS A 30 14.07 -4.14 -8.45
CA LYS A 30 15.42 -3.80 -7.98
C LYS A 30 15.84 -2.40 -8.38
N GLN A 31 15.51 -1.97 -9.60
CA GLN A 31 15.81 -0.60 -10.05
C GLN A 31 15.02 0.42 -9.23
N LEU A 32 13.72 0.17 -8.99
CA LEU A 32 12.89 1.02 -8.15
C LEU A 32 13.45 1.13 -6.73
N LEU A 33 13.93 0.02 -6.15
CA LEU A 33 14.51 0.03 -4.81
C LEU A 33 15.71 0.97 -4.71
N LEU A 34 16.60 0.96 -5.70
CA LEU A 34 17.74 1.89 -5.75
C LEU A 34 17.28 3.35 -5.80
N LEU A 35 16.29 3.66 -6.63
CA LEU A 35 15.73 5.01 -6.73
C LEU A 35 15.05 5.46 -5.44
N ILE A 36 14.35 4.55 -4.75
CA ILE A 36 13.72 4.85 -3.46
C ILE A 36 14.79 5.22 -2.41
N TYR A 37 15.88 4.46 -2.34
CA TYR A 37 16.98 4.79 -1.42
C TYR A 37 17.61 6.14 -1.74
N GLN A 38 17.83 6.46 -3.03
CA GLN A 38 18.30 7.79 -3.44
C GLN A 38 17.36 8.91 -3.00
N ILE A 39 16.04 8.73 -3.19
CA ILE A 39 15.06 9.72 -2.72
C ILE A 39 15.10 9.88 -1.20
N ARG A 40 15.39 8.81 -0.46
CA ARG A 40 15.50 8.85 1.01
C ARG A 40 16.77 9.53 1.51
N GLU A 41 17.87 9.46 0.76
CA GLU A 41 19.06 10.26 1.08
C GLU A 41 18.72 11.76 1.05
N ASP A 42 18.00 12.21 0.01
CA ASP A 42 17.58 13.61 -0.12
C ASP A 42 16.42 14.00 0.81
N HIS A 43 15.49 13.06 1.04
CA HIS A 43 14.23 13.29 1.77
C HIS A 43 13.90 12.12 2.71
N PRO A 44 14.57 12.02 3.87
CA PRO A 44 14.47 10.84 4.75
C PRO A 44 13.08 10.62 5.35
N THR A 45 12.26 11.67 5.47
CA THR A 45 10.91 11.61 6.07
C THR A 45 9.78 11.51 5.04
N MET A 46 10.10 11.46 3.74
CA MET A 46 9.08 11.45 2.69
C MET A 46 8.24 10.17 2.75
N GLY A 47 6.91 10.33 2.62
CA GLY A 47 5.98 9.22 2.62
C GLY A 47 6.11 8.34 1.38
N ILE A 48 5.86 7.04 1.51
CA ILE A 48 5.90 6.08 0.39
C ILE A 48 4.94 6.48 -0.73
N ARG A 49 3.75 6.98 -0.37
CA ARG A 49 2.77 7.44 -1.35
C ARG A 49 3.26 8.68 -2.12
N ASP A 50 4.00 9.56 -1.48
CA ASP A 50 4.59 10.73 -2.15
C ASP A 50 5.72 10.30 -3.09
N MET A 51 6.55 9.34 -2.66
CA MET A 51 7.57 8.72 -3.51
C MET A 51 6.96 8.08 -4.77
N TYR A 52 5.79 7.44 -4.64
CA TYR A 52 5.05 6.91 -5.79
C TYR A 52 4.72 7.99 -6.82
N TYR A 53 4.22 9.16 -6.38
CA TYR A 53 3.89 10.24 -7.31
C TYR A 53 5.12 10.95 -7.89
N LYS A 54 6.29 10.82 -7.26
CA LYS A 54 7.58 11.30 -7.78
C LYS A 54 8.17 10.34 -8.81
N LEU A 55 8.09 9.03 -8.58
CA LEU A 55 8.64 7.99 -9.45
C LEU A 55 7.71 7.61 -10.60
N ARG A 56 6.40 7.52 -10.34
CA ARG A 56 5.34 7.07 -11.26
C ARG A 56 5.76 5.86 -12.12
N PRO A 57 6.06 4.70 -11.51
CA PRO A 57 6.43 3.51 -12.26
C PRO A 57 5.31 3.10 -13.22
N GLU A 58 5.66 2.79 -14.48
CA GLU A 58 4.68 2.46 -15.53
C GLU A 58 4.00 1.11 -15.29
N THR A 59 4.73 0.12 -14.76
CA THR A 59 4.22 -1.25 -14.60
C THR A 59 3.57 -1.51 -13.25
N MET A 60 3.75 -0.60 -12.29
CA MET A 60 3.36 -0.80 -10.90
C MET A 60 2.35 0.28 -10.47
N GLY A 61 1.14 -0.15 -10.11
CA GLY A 61 0.14 0.75 -9.53
C GLY A 61 0.50 1.20 -8.12
N ARG A 62 -0.18 2.25 -7.64
CA ARG A 62 0.03 2.83 -6.30
C ARG A 62 -0.03 1.79 -5.19
N ASP A 63 -1.09 0.98 -5.16
CA ASP A 63 -1.32 0.04 -4.05
C ASP A 63 -0.30 -1.12 -4.09
N THR A 64 0.06 -1.57 -5.29
CA THR A 64 1.14 -2.55 -5.47
C THR A 64 2.50 -2.00 -5.06
N PHE A 65 2.75 -0.70 -5.29
CA PHE A 65 3.96 -0.02 -4.85
C PHE A 65 4.04 0.12 -3.32
N GLU A 66 2.93 0.46 -2.68
CA GLU A 66 2.86 0.51 -1.21
C GLU A 66 3.11 -0.87 -0.59
N ASN A 67 2.55 -1.94 -1.17
CA ASN A 67 2.80 -3.31 -0.73
C ASN A 67 4.26 -3.73 -0.97
N PHE A 68 4.82 -3.43 -2.14
CA PHE A 68 6.24 -3.68 -2.44
C PHE A 68 7.16 -3.00 -1.41
N CYS A 69 6.92 -1.71 -1.10
CA CYS A 69 7.72 -1.01 -0.10
C CYS A 69 7.57 -1.60 1.30
N ARG A 70 6.38 -2.13 1.63
CA ARG A 70 6.16 -2.86 2.90
C ARG A 70 6.95 -4.17 2.94
N GLU A 71 6.96 -4.94 1.86
CA GLU A 71 7.71 -6.19 1.74
C GLU A 71 9.23 -5.95 1.86
N GLU A 72 9.72 -4.85 1.30
CA GLU A 72 11.13 -4.43 1.38
C GLU A 72 11.50 -3.74 2.72
N GLY A 73 10.58 -3.70 3.70
CA GLY A 73 10.85 -3.14 5.03
C GLY A 73 11.00 -1.61 5.07
N LEU A 74 10.52 -0.90 4.05
CA LEU A 74 10.59 0.57 3.97
C LEU A 74 9.47 1.27 4.75
N THR A 75 8.50 0.52 5.27
CA THR A 75 7.42 1.04 6.12
C THR A 75 7.81 1.07 7.59
N VAL A 76 7.39 2.11 8.31
CA VAL A 76 7.50 2.14 9.77
C VAL A 76 6.48 1.17 10.37
N GLU A 77 6.93 0.27 11.24
CA GLU A 77 6.03 -0.60 11.99
C GLU A 77 5.18 0.21 12.96
N ARG A 78 3.86 -0.02 12.93
CA ARG A 78 2.97 0.56 13.93
C ARG A 78 3.17 -0.16 15.27
N VAL A 79 3.77 0.53 16.22
CA VAL A 79 3.79 0.07 17.61
C VAL A 79 2.37 0.11 18.16
N LYS A 80 1.86 -1.06 18.59
CA LYS A 80 0.55 -1.14 19.24
C LYS A 80 0.64 -0.44 20.59
N ASN A 81 -0.17 0.60 20.78
CA ASN A 81 -0.29 1.23 22.08
C ASN A 81 -1.12 0.33 23.02
N TRP A 82 -0.46 -0.31 23.98
CA TRP A 82 -1.11 -1.14 25.00
C TRP A 82 -1.80 -0.33 26.10
N ARG A 83 -1.40 0.94 26.27
CA ARG A 83 -2.03 1.86 27.22
C ARG A 83 -3.15 2.61 26.50
N ARG A 84 -4.35 2.05 26.53
CA ARG A 84 -5.56 2.79 26.17
C ARG A 84 -5.87 3.76 27.31
N THR A 85 -5.41 5.00 27.20
CA THR A 85 -5.63 6.06 28.20
C THR A 85 -7.01 6.70 28.09
N THR A 86 -7.73 6.45 27.00
CA THR A 86 -9.08 6.96 26.78
C THR A 86 -10.06 5.79 26.76
N ASP A 87 -10.79 5.65 27.86
CA ASP A 87 -11.97 4.81 27.93
C ASP A 87 -13.22 5.63 27.58
N SER A 88 -13.68 5.48 26.34
CA SER A 88 -14.89 6.18 25.84
C SER A 88 -16.19 5.52 26.29
N THR A 89 -16.10 4.41 27.03
CA THR A 89 -17.27 3.59 27.38
C THR A 89 -18.15 4.26 28.44
N GLY A 90 -17.59 5.18 29.24
CA GLY A 90 -18.32 6.02 30.19
C GLY A 90 -18.64 7.44 29.69
N VAL A 91 -18.34 7.77 28.43
CA VAL A 91 -18.64 9.10 27.88
C VAL A 91 -20.11 9.15 27.52
N ILE A 92 -20.87 9.99 28.23
CA ILE A 92 -22.23 10.36 27.85
C ILE A 92 -22.11 11.18 26.57
N ARG A 93 -22.43 10.56 25.42
CA ARG A 93 -22.58 11.28 24.18
C ARG A 93 -23.94 11.96 24.22
N PHE A 94 -23.96 13.27 24.01
CA PHE A 94 -25.20 13.99 23.84
C PHE A 94 -25.93 13.46 22.61
N ASP A 95 -27.25 13.37 22.72
CA ASP A 95 -28.07 12.96 21.59
C ASP A 95 -27.89 13.96 20.44
N ASN A 96 -27.80 13.43 19.22
CA ASN A 96 -27.76 14.26 18.03
C ASN A 96 -29.15 14.86 17.81
N LEU A 97 -29.35 16.08 18.32
CA LEU A 97 -30.61 16.83 18.20
C LEU A 97 -31.00 17.13 16.74
N LEU A 98 -30.06 16.99 15.80
CA LEU A 98 -30.30 17.18 14.38
C LEU A 98 -30.71 15.90 13.65
N ALA A 99 -30.67 14.73 14.30
CA ALA A 99 -30.92 13.45 13.63
C ALA A 99 -32.33 13.34 13.05
N GLU A 100 -33.32 13.93 13.74
CA GLU A 100 -34.74 13.94 13.30
C GLU A 100 -35.15 15.29 12.70
N MET A 101 -34.22 16.23 12.55
CA MET A 101 -34.53 17.58 12.10
C MET A 101 -34.44 17.69 10.57
N THR A 102 -35.54 18.05 9.93
CA THR A 102 -35.56 18.42 8.51
C THR A 102 -35.35 19.92 8.32
N SER A 103 -34.20 20.32 7.77
CA SER A 103 -33.90 21.73 7.46
C SER A 103 -34.65 22.19 6.22
N THR A 104 -35.63 23.08 6.38
CA THR A 104 -36.41 23.67 5.28
C THR A 104 -35.90 25.02 4.80
N THR A 105 -35.07 25.70 5.60
CA THR A 105 -34.57 27.07 5.36
C THR A 105 -33.13 27.23 5.86
N ILE A 106 -32.49 28.34 5.48
CA ILE A 106 -31.13 28.69 5.89
C ILE A 106 -31.12 29.08 7.38
N ASN A 107 -30.03 28.77 8.11
CA ASN A 107 -29.80 29.06 9.55
C ASN A 107 -30.70 28.31 10.54
N GLN A 108 -31.01 27.04 10.29
CA GLN A 108 -31.85 26.23 11.21
C GLN A 108 -31.03 25.40 12.23
N ALA A 109 -29.74 25.20 11.98
CA ALA A 109 -28.79 24.61 12.92
C ALA A 109 -27.60 25.57 13.06
N TRP A 110 -27.13 25.77 14.29
CA TRP A 110 -26.03 26.69 14.62
C TRP A 110 -24.85 25.90 15.20
#